data_AF-A0A8T9SZX3-F1
#
_entry.id   AF-A0A8T9SZX3-F1
#
_cell.length_a   1.000
_cell.length_b   1.000
_cell.length_c   1.000
_cell.angle_alpha   90.00
_cell.angle_beta   90.00
_cell.angle_gamma   90.00
#
_symmetry.space_group_name_H-M   'P 1'
#
loop_
_entity.id
_entity.type
_entity.pdbx_description
1 polymer ?
#
loop_
_entity_poly.entity_id
_entity_poly.type
_entity_poly.pdbx_seq_one_letter_code
_entity_poly.pdbx_strand_id
1 'polypeptide(L)' 'MKTGDQITLGMLSDFKFNQETTLKFQAWAALDALDEGMSEDDVLLIFGLSVAQLHPFIMSWQRECSLMYS' A
#
# COMPACT_ATOMS: atom_id res chain seq x y z
N MET A 1 15.22 8.10 23.46
CA MET A 1 14.53 6.78 23.54
C MET A 1 15.59 5.72 23.71
N LYS A 2 15.43 4.80 24.67
CA LYS A 2 16.35 3.66 24.85
C LYS A 2 15.91 2.54 23.90
N THR A 3 16.87 1.98 23.19
CA THR A 3 16.73 0.89 22.20
C THR A 3 16.24 -0.37 22.92
N GLY A 4 14.94 -0.64 22.91
CA GLY A 4 14.38 -1.80 23.63
C GLY A 4 12.86 -1.88 23.73
N ASP A 5 12.13 -0.86 23.32
CA ASP A 5 10.66 -0.92 23.34
C ASP A 5 10.17 -1.90 22.25
N GLN A 6 9.74 -3.08 22.68
CA GLN A 6 9.13 -4.08 21.82
C GLN A 6 7.77 -3.55 21.34
N ILE A 7 7.64 -3.35 20.03
CA ILE A 7 6.33 -3.09 19.40
C ILE A 7 5.51 -4.38 19.53
N THR A 8 4.49 -4.36 20.37
CA THR A 8 3.55 -5.50 20.48
C THR A 8 2.48 -5.42 19.39
N LEU A 9 1.97 -6.55 18.93
CA LEU A 9 0.87 -6.60 17.94
C LEU A 9 -0.37 -5.81 18.40
N GLY A 10 -0.62 -5.77 19.72
CA GLY A 10 -1.69 -4.94 20.31
C GLY A 10 -1.43 -3.43 20.25
N MET A 11 -0.16 -2.99 20.24
CA MET A 11 0.17 -1.58 19.98
C MET A 11 -0.04 -1.20 18.52
N LEU A 12 0.07 -2.16 17.58
CA LEU A 12 -0.23 -1.93 16.17
C LEU A 12 -1.74 -1.86 15.89
N SER A 13 -2.59 -2.53 16.67
CA SER A 13 -4.04 -2.43 16.50
C SER A 13 -4.61 -1.04 16.82
N ASP A 14 -3.89 -0.24 17.61
CA ASP A 14 -4.26 1.16 17.92
C ASP A 14 -3.77 2.14 16.85
N PHE A 15 -2.86 1.73 15.96
CA PHE A 15 -2.41 2.54 14.84
C PHE A 15 -3.50 2.57 13.76
N LYS A 16 -4.43 3.52 13.90
CA LYS A 16 -5.32 3.90 12.81
C LYS A 16 -4.55 4.76 11.84
N PHE A 17 -4.08 4.16 10.75
CA PHE A 17 -3.63 4.92 9.60
C PHE A 17 -4.74 5.89 9.18
N ASN A 18 -4.36 7.10 8.80
CA ASN A 18 -5.32 8.00 8.19
C ASN A 18 -5.84 7.37 6.88
N GLN A 19 -6.96 7.89 6.38
CA GLN A 19 -7.62 7.33 5.20
C GLN A 19 -6.69 7.33 3.97
N GLU A 20 -5.84 8.36 3.82
CA GLU A 20 -4.90 8.46 2.70
C GLU A 20 -3.84 7.36 2.76
N THR A 21 -3.24 7.13 3.93
CA THR A 21 -2.22 6.09 4.14
C THR A 21 -2.82 4.70 3.97
N THR A 22 -4.02 4.47 4.49
CA THR A 22 -4.76 3.21 4.30
C THR A 22 -4.97 2.93 2.81
N LEU A 23 -5.42 3.93 2.05
CA LEU A 23 -5.66 3.81 0.62
C LEU A 23 -4.36 3.51 -0.15
N LYS A 24 -3.24 4.14 0.20
CA LYS A 24 -1.93 3.85 -0.40
C LYS A 24 -1.50 2.40 -0.18
N PHE A 25 -1.63 1.88 1.04
CA PHE A 25 -1.30 0.48 1.33
C PHE A 25 -2.21 -0.49 0.57
N GLN A 26 -3.50 -0.21 0.50
CA GLN A 26 -4.44 -1.03 -0.28
C GLN A 26 -4.10 -1.02 -1.77
N ALA A 27 -3.74 0.15 -2.33
CA ALA A 27 -3.33 0.25 -3.72
C ALA A 27 -2.05 -0.53 -4.02
N TRP A 28 -1.06 -0.51 -3.11
CA TRP A 28 0.16 -1.30 -3.28
C TRP A 28 -0.10 -2.80 -3.20
N ALA A 29 -0.93 -3.26 -2.26
CA ALA A 29 -1.31 -4.66 -2.18
C ALA A 29 -2.08 -5.14 -3.44
N ALA A 30 -2.94 -4.28 -3.99
CA ALA A 30 -3.65 -4.57 -5.23
C ALA A 30 -2.70 -4.66 -6.45
N LEU A 31 -1.70 -3.78 -6.52
CA LEU A 31 -0.68 -3.81 -7.57
C LEU A 31 0.21 -5.05 -7.49
N ASP A 32 0.60 -5.45 -6.28
CA ASP A 32 1.37 -6.67 -6.01
C ASP A 32 0.59 -7.92 -6.45
N ALA A 33 -0.70 -8.00 -6.10
CA ALA A 33 -1.57 -9.09 -6.53
C ALA A 33 -1.71 -9.17 -8.07
N LEU A 34 -1.79 -8.03 -8.76
CA LEU A 34 -1.79 -7.99 -10.23
C LEU A 34 -0.47 -8.54 -10.80
N ASP A 35 0.67 -8.19 -10.20
CA ASP A 35 2.00 -8.68 -10.62
C ASP A 35 2.15 -10.20 -10.40
N GLU A 36 1.56 -10.73 -9.32
CA GLU A 36 1.48 -12.17 -9.05
C GLU A 36 0.50 -12.93 -9.97
N GLY A 37 -0.22 -12.21 -10.86
CA GLY A 37 -1.09 -12.80 -11.87
C GLY A 37 -2.57 -12.88 -11.49
N MET A 38 -3.00 -12.19 -10.44
CA MET A 38 -4.43 -12.01 -10.14
C MET A 38 -5.12 -11.23 -11.27
N SER A 39 -6.37 -11.60 -11.60
CA SER A 39 -7.13 -10.90 -12.64
C SER A 39 -7.58 -9.50 -12.18
N GLU A 40 -7.79 -8.59 -13.13
CA GLU A 40 -8.30 -7.24 -12.82
C GLU A 40 -9.67 -7.28 -12.12
N ASP A 41 -10.53 -8.23 -12.50
CA ASP A 41 -11.85 -8.44 -11.92
C ASP A 41 -11.75 -8.91 -10.45
N ASP A 42 -10.84 -9.84 -10.16
CA ASP A 42 -10.60 -10.32 -8.79
C ASP A 42 -10.02 -9.21 -7.91
N VAL A 43 -9.13 -8.38 -8.46
CA VAL A 43 -8.54 -7.24 -7.75
C VAL A 43 -9.62 -6.20 -7.40
N LEU A 44 -10.50 -5.90 -8.35
CA LEU A 44 -11.64 -5.02 -8.10
C LEU A 44 -12.56 -5.61 -7.02
N LEU A 45 -12.80 -6.91 -7.03
CA LEU A 45 -13.66 -7.59 -6.06
C LEU A 45 -13.06 -7.60 -4.64
N ILE A 46 -11.77 -7.90 -4.51
CA ILE A 46 -11.09 -8.08 -3.21
C ILE A 46 -10.67 -6.74 -2.61
N PHE A 47 -10.09 -5.86 -3.42
CA PHE A 47 -9.51 -4.61 -2.95
C PHE A 47 -10.43 -3.39 -3.18
N GLY A 48 -11.48 -3.53 -3.99
CA GLY A 48 -12.40 -2.43 -4.30
C GLY A 48 -11.79 -1.34 -5.19
N LEU A 49 -10.65 -1.64 -5.84
CA LEU A 49 -9.89 -0.70 -6.67
C LEU A 49 -9.80 -1.21 -8.09
N SER A 50 -10.21 -0.39 -9.05
CA SER A 50 -9.99 -0.64 -10.47
C SER A 50 -8.55 -0.32 -10.87
N VAL A 51 -8.05 -0.92 -11.95
CA VAL A 51 -6.72 -0.63 -12.52
C VAL A 51 -6.55 0.87 -12.82
N ALA A 52 -7.60 1.54 -13.30
CA ALA A 52 -7.59 2.98 -13.53
C ALA A 52 -7.34 3.79 -12.24
N GLN A 53 -7.88 3.35 -11.10
CA GLN A 53 -7.65 3.96 -9.80
C GLN A 53 -6.26 3.63 -9.23
N LEU A 54 -5.61 2.55 -9.67
CA LEU A 54 -4.26 2.18 -9.25
C LEU A 54 -3.17 2.98 -9.99
N HIS A 55 -3.43 3.44 -11.21
CA HIS A 55 -2.45 4.15 -12.04
C HIS A 55 -1.75 5.35 -11.36
N PRO A 56 -2.44 6.23 -10.61
CA PRO A 56 -1.79 7.33 -9.89
C PRO A 56 -0.77 6.86 -8.83
N PHE A 57 -0.98 5.68 -8.23
CA PHE A 57 -0.10 5.12 -7.19
C PHE A 57 1.19 4.55 -7.80
N ILE A 58 1.11 3.97 -9.00
CA ILE A 58 2.30 3.55 -9.77
C ILE A 58 3.18 4.78 -10.05
N MET A 59 2.57 5.87 -10.53
CA MET A 59 3.29 7.10 -10.85
C MET A 59 3.91 7.76 -9.62
N SER A 60 3.21 7.73 -8.47
CA SER A 60 3.75 8.27 -7.22
C SER A 60 4.94 7.45 -6.73
N TRP A 61 4.85 6.11 -6.76
CA TRP A 61 5.94 5.22 -6.38
C TRP A 61 7.18 5.45 -7.25
N GLN A 62 7.02 5.49 -8.58
CA GLN A 62 8.12 5.73 -9.51
C GLN A 62 8.83 7.07 -9.24
N ARG A 63 8.06 8.12 -8.94
CA ARG A 63 8.60 9.43 -8.57
C ARG A 63 9.38 9.37 -7.25
N GLU A 64 8.83 8.72 -6.23
CA GLU A 64 9.47 8.60 -4.92
C GLU A 64 10.78 7.79 -5.00
N CYS A 65 10.81 6.68 -5.73
CA CYS A 65 12.04 5.93 -5.98
C CYS A 65 13.08 6.76 -6.74
N SER A 66 12.65 7.52 -7.76
CA SER A 66 13.57 8.35 -8.56
C SER A 66 14.27 9.43 -7.72
N LEU A 67 13.59 9.97 -6.69
CA LEU A 67 14.13 11.00 -5.80
C LEU A 67 15.12 10.46 -4.75
N MET A 68 15.06 9.17 -4.40
CA MET A 68 16.01 8.56 -3.45
C MET A 68 17.36 8.20 -4.10
N TYR A 69 17.38 8.01 -5.42
CA TYR A 69 18.56 7.57 -6.18
C TYR A 69 19.15 8.64 -7.09
N SER A 70 18.72 9.90 -6.94
CA SER A 70 19.23 11.10 -7.63
C SER A 70 20.07 11.97 -6.69
#